data_AF-A0A1Z8VNI5-F1
#
_entry.id   AF-A0A1Z8VNI5-F1
#
_cell.length_a   1.000
_cell.length_b   1.000
_cell.length_c   1.000
_cell.angle_alpha   90.00
_cell.angle_beta   90.00
_cell.angle_gamma   90.00
#
_symmetry.space_group_name_H-M   'P 1'
#
loop_
_entity.id
_entity.type
_entity.pdbx_description
1 polymer ?
#
loop_
_entity_poly.entity_id
_entity_poly.type
_entity_poly.pdbx_seq_one_letter_code
_entity_poly.pdbx_strand_id
1 'polypeptide(L)'
;MEYHAFHDWLTTPGFLHAGATIGADLALVSMLFVALLFTFGVIMAIKQHYEIHRWTQTTGVIFSTVIAGWLMARGFAEEVIKEGPKPGGEVFYVLLASHGVVGIIAVLLGVFIALRANGLVPKRLQFNNYKLVMRCSYGLYMLAVVLGVWVYVVMPDRVAAA
;
A
#
# COMPACT_ATOMS: atom_id res chain seq x y z
N MET A 1 11.80 2.78 28.31
CA MET A 1 12.98 3.01 27.45
C MET A 1 13.25 1.87 26.47
N GLU A 2 12.32 0.95 26.20
CA GLU A 2 12.48 -0.14 25.19
C GLU A 2 11.79 0.13 23.84
N TYR A 3 10.95 1.17 23.74
CA TYR A 3 10.14 1.42 22.53
C TYR A 3 10.96 1.86 21.30
N HIS A 4 12.19 2.33 21.50
CA HIS A 4 13.06 2.78 20.41
C HIS A 4 13.76 1.62 19.67
N ALA A 5 14.01 0.49 20.33
CA ALA A 5 14.80 -0.60 19.76
C ALA A 5 14.06 -1.41 18.68
N PHE A 6 12.73 -1.54 18.76
CA PHE A 6 11.94 -2.34 17.80
C PHE A 6 11.82 -1.69 16.42
N HIS A 7 12.09 -0.39 16.27
CA HIS A 7 11.94 0.31 14.97
C HIS A 7 13.28 0.69 14.32
N ASP A 8 14.38 0.58 15.05
CA ASP A 8 15.72 0.98 14.60
C ASP A 8 16.26 0.10 13.46
N TRP A 9 15.78 -1.15 13.36
CA TRP A 9 16.19 -2.06 12.30
C TRP A 9 15.53 -1.75 10.95
N LEU A 10 14.39 -1.05 10.92
CA LEU A 10 13.72 -0.69 9.65
C LEU A 10 14.55 0.27 8.80
N THR A 11 15.49 0.98 9.41
CA THR A 11 16.43 1.90 8.75
C THR A 11 17.78 1.26 8.39
N THR A 12 18.02 0.00 8.79
CA THR A 12 19.25 -0.73 8.41
C THR A 12 19.23 -1.15 6.94
N PRO A 13 20.39 -1.52 6.34
CA PRO A 13 20.47 -1.92 4.93
C PRO A 13 19.52 -3.08 4.57
N GLY A 14 18.80 -2.90 3.48
CA GLY A 14 17.83 -3.85 2.92
C GLY A 14 18.44 -5.13 2.37
N PHE A 15 17.62 -6.17 2.30
CA PHE A 15 17.98 -7.50 1.77
C PHE A 15 17.91 -7.61 0.24
N LEU A 16 17.27 -6.66 -0.44
CA LEU A 16 17.20 -6.59 -1.90
C LEU A 16 18.47 -5.99 -2.51
N HIS A 17 19.43 -5.56 -1.68
CA HIS A 17 20.72 -4.99 -2.10
C HIS A 17 20.61 -3.82 -3.08
N ALA A 18 19.49 -3.10 -3.06
CA ALA A 18 19.23 -1.94 -3.91
C ALA A 18 19.71 -0.61 -3.28
N GLY A 19 20.41 -0.69 -2.13
CA GLY A 19 20.77 0.46 -1.31
C GLY A 19 19.61 1.02 -0.46
N ALA A 20 18.42 0.43 -0.54
CA ALA A 20 17.27 0.82 0.28
C ALA A 20 17.37 0.22 1.70
N THR A 21 16.50 0.67 2.60
CA THR A 21 16.41 0.15 3.97
C THR A 21 15.56 -1.12 4.03
N ILE A 22 15.69 -1.93 5.09
CA ILE A 22 14.83 -3.12 5.28
C ILE A 22 13.34 -2.74 5.28
N GLY A 23 12.98 -1.59 5.86
CA GLY A 23 11.60 -1.10 5.85
C GLY A 23 11.07 -0.85 4.44
N ALA A 24 11.89 -0.26 3.56
CA ALA A 24 11.54 -0.03 2.17
C ALA A 24 11.39 -1.35 1.39
N ASP A 25 12.29 -2.31 1.60
CA ASP A 25 12.21 -3.63 0.97
C ASP A 25 10.97 -4.40 1.40
N LEU A 26 10.66 -4.39 2.71
CA LEU A 26 9.46 -5.02 3.25
C LEU A 26 8.20 -4.36 2.69
N ALA A 27 8.17 -3.04 2.58
CA ALA A 27 7.04 -2.33 1.96
C ALA A 27 6.87 -2.74 0.49
N LEU A 28 7.96 -2.78 -0.28
CA LEU A 28 7.96 -3.19 -1.70
C LEU A 28 7.44 -4.62 -1.87
N VAL A 29 8.03 -5.58 -1.16
CA VAL A 29 7.62 -7.00 -1.26
C VAL A 29 6.17 -7.17 -0.81
N SER A 30 5.76 -6.51 0.27
CA SER A 30 4.39 -6.58 0.79
C SER A 30 3.38 -6.03 -0.21
N MET A 31 3.65 -4.88 -0.85
CA MET A 31 2.72 -4.33 -1.84
C MET A 31 2.64 -5.18 -3.12
N LEU A 32 3.76 -5.78 -3.56
CA LEU A 32 3.75 -6.72 -4.67
C LEU A 32 2.93 -7.98 -4.34
N PHE A 33 3.08 -8.50 -3.12
CA PHE A 33 2.27 -9.62 -2.64
C PHE A 33 0.77 -9.27 -2.59
N VAL A 34 0.41 -8.08 -2.10
CA VAL A 34 -0.98 -7.58 -2.14
C VAL A 34 -1.49 -7.48 -3.57
N ALA A 35 -0.67 -7.00 -4.51
CA ALA A 35 -1.05 -6.90 -5.92
C ALA A 35 -1.38 -8.28 -6.50
N LEU A 36 -0.58 -9.30 -6.15
CA LEU A 36 -0.83 -10.69 -6.55
C LEU A 36 -2.13 -11.23 -5.93
N LEU A 37 -2.38 -10.99 -4.64
CA LEU A 37 -3.64 -11.41 -3.98
C LEU A 37 -4.86 -10.78 -4.65
N PHE A 38 -4.83 -9.49 -4.92
CA PHE A 38 -5.97 -8.82 -5.57
C PHE A 38 -6.17 -9.28 -7.00
N THR A 39 -5.10 -9.49 -7.75
CA THR A 39 -5.16 -10.05 -9.10
C THR A 39 -5.75 -11.46 -9.08
N PHE A 40 -5.28 -12.31 -8.17
CA PHE A 40 -5.84 -13.65 -7.97
C PHE A 40 -7.33 -13.61 -7.64
N GLY A 41 -7.74 -12.72 -6.72
CA GLY A 41 -9.15 -12.54 -6.39
C GLY A 41 -9.98 -12.07 -7.61
N VAL A 42 -9.45 -11.19 -8.46
CA VAL A 42 -10.12 -10.78 -9.72
C VAL A 42 -10.29 -11.97 -10.65
N ILE A 43 -9.24 -12.80 -10.83
CA ILE A 43 -9.31 -14.02 -11.64
C ILE A 43 -10.39 -14.98 -11.10
N MET A 44 -10.48 -15.15 -9.79
CA MET A 44 -11.52 -15.99 -9.17
C MET A 44 -12.94 -15.44 -9.42
N ALA A 45 -13.13 -14.11 -9.38
CA ALA A 45 -14.42 -13.51 -9.72
C ALA A 45 -14.78 -13.69 -11.21
N ILE A 46 -13.80 -13.60 -12.12
CA ILE A 46 -14.01 -13.86 -13.55
C ILE A 46 -14.43 -15.32 -13.77
N LYS A 47 -13.81 -16.25 -13.05
CA LYS A 47 -14.17 -17.68 -13.01
C LYS A 47 -15.43 -17.98 -12.19
N GLN A 48 -16.16 -16.97 -11.72
CA GLN A 48 -17.40 -17.08 -10.94
C GLN A 48 -17.24 -17.77 -9.56
N HIS A 49 -16.02 -17.89 -9.06
CA HIS A 49 -15.74 -18.37 -7.70
C HIS A 49 -15.81 -17.20 -6.69
N TYR A 50 -17.02 -16.67 -6.48
CA TYR A 50 -17.24 -15.45 -5.69
C TYR A 50 -16.89 -15.58 -4.20
N GLU A 51 -17.02 -16.78 -3.64
CA GLU A 51 -16.61 -17.05 -2.25
C GLU A 51 -15.10 -16.95 -2.07
N ILE A 52 -14.32 -17.57 -2.98
CA ILE A 52 -12.85 -17.49 -2.96
C ILE A 52 -12.41 -16.05 -3.20
N HIS A 53 -13.06 -15.35 -4.15
CA HIS A 53 -12.84 -13.93 -4.36
C HIS A 53 -13.05 -13.12 -3.08
N ARG A 54 -14.17 -13.30 -2.38
CA ARG A 54 -14.48 -12.56 -1.14
C ARG A 54 -13.41 -12.76 -0.09
N TRP A 55 -13.02 -14.00 0.19
CA TRP A 55 -12.00 -14.30 1.20
C TRP A 55 -10.62 -13.76 0.82
N THR A 56 -10.23 -13.94 -0.44
CA THR A 56 -8.94 -13.43 -0.95
C THR A 56 -8.88 -11.91 -0.84
N GLN A 57 -9.91 -11.20 -1.32
CA GLN A 57 -9.95 -9.75 -1.29
C GLN A 57 -9.98 -9.21 0.15
N THR A 58 -10.76 -9.85 1.03
CA THR A 58 -10.82 -9.46 2.44
C THR A 58 -9.45 -9.63 3.11
N THR A 59 -8.78 -10.75 2.86
CA THR A 59 -7.42 -11.02 3.38
C THR A 59 -6.42 -9.99 2.85
N GLY A 60 -6.44 -9.71 1.55
CA GLY A 60 -5.56 -8.72 0.93
C GLY A 60 -5.78 -7.30 1.48
N VAL A 61 -7.04 -6.91 1.72
CA VAL A 61 -7.38 -5.61 2.31
C VAL A 61 -6.94 -5.49 3.76
N ILE A 62 -7.12 -6.54 4.57
CA ILE A 62 -6.64 -6.54 5.96
C ILE A 62 -5.12 -6.40 5.97
N PHE A 63 -4.43 -7.22 5.19
CA PHE A 63 -2.97 -7.19 5.09
C PHE A 63 -2.47 -5.83 4.59
N SER A 64 -3.04 -5.29 3.50
CA SER A 64 -2.65 -3.99 2.96
C SER A 64 -2.87 -2.85 3.95
N THR A 65 -3.98 -2.89 4.71
CA THR A 65 -4.29 -1.88 5.72
C THR A 65 -3.29 -1.90 6.86
N VAL A 66 -2.95 -3.10 7.35
CA VAL A 66 -1.95 -3.26 8.42
C VAL A 66 -0.58 -2.77 7.95
N ILE A 67 -0.14 -3.18 6.77
CA ILE A 67 1.16 -2.75 6.22
C ILE A 67 1.20 -1.23 5.98
N ALA A 68 0.16 -0.66 5.37
CA ALA A 68 0.08 0.78 5.14
C ALA A 68 0.08 1.57 6.46
N GLY A 69 -0.68 1.12 7.45
CA GLY A 69 -0.74 1.78 8.77
C GLY A 69 0.54 1.63 9.57
N TRP A 70 1.15 0.45 9.56
CA TRP A 70 2.35 0.16 10.36
C TRP A 70 3.62 0.71 9.72
N LEU A 71 3.90 0.33 8.46
CA LEU A 71 5.19 0.60 7.82
C LEU A 71 5.17 1.94 7.09
N MET A 72 4.07 2.30 6.43
CA MET A 72 4.07 3.43 5.50
C MET A 72 3.64 4.74 6.17
N ALA A 73 2.71 4.71 7.12
CA ALA A 73 2.16 5.93 7.73
C ALA A 73 3.23 6.82 8.38
N ARG A 74 4.19 6.21 9.08
CA ARG A 74 5.28 6.95 9.74
C ARG A 74 6.25 7.56 8.73
N GLY A 75 6.78 6.74 7.81
CA GLY A 75 7.72 7.23 6.79
C GLY A 75 7.11 8.34 5.93
N PHE A 76 5.83 8.21 5.59
CA PHE A 76 5.09 9.26 4.91
C PHE A 76 4.95 10.54 5.76
N ALA A 77 4.62 10.41 7.04
CA ALA A 77 4.51 11.56 7.93
C ALA A 77 5.85 12.28 8.14
N GLU A 78 6.96 11.55 8.17
CA GLU A 78 8.29 12.13 8.30
C GLU A 78 8.71 12.83 6.99
N GLU A 79 8.78 12.10 5.87
CA GLU A 79 9.29 12.64 4.60
C GLU A 79 8.35 13.67 3.94
N VAL A 80 7.03 13.44 3.98
CA VAL A 80 6.07 14.28 3.24
C VAL A 80 5.48 15.40 4.10
N ILE A 81 5.09 15.09 5.34
CA ILE A 81 4.37 16.07 6.19
C ILE A 81 5.35 16.97 6.96
N LYS A 82 6.43 16.41 7.50
CA LYS A 82 7.38 17.16 8.35
C LYS A 82 8.52 17.78 7.56
N GLU A 83 9.20 16.99 6.72
CA GLU A 83 10.43 17.44 6.05
C GLU A 83 10.15 18.22 4.76
N GLY A 84 9.20 17.74 3.95
CA GLY A 84 8.87 18.39 2.69
C GLY A 84 9.90 18.14 1.58
N PRO A 85 9.83 18.86 0.45
CA PRO A 85 10.75 18.65 -0.66
C PRO A 85 12.17 19.09 -0.30
N LYS A 86 13.15 18.19 -0.46
CA LYS A 86 14.58 18.47 -0.33
C LYS A 86 15.15 19.00 -1.67
N PRO A 87 16.16 19.90 -1.67
CA PRO A 87 16.79 20.36 -2.90
C PRO A 87 17.32 19.20 -3.75
N GLY A 88 16.87 19.09 -5.01
CA GLY A 88 17.25 18.00 -5.90
C GLY A 88 16.46 16.69 -5.69
N GLY A 89 15.52 16.67 -4.74
CA GLY A 89 14.65 15.53 -4.43
C GLY A 89 13.18 15.75 -4.79
N GLU A 90 12.86 16.77 -5.58
CA GLU A 90 11.48 17.20 -5.84
C GLU A 90 10.66 16.12 -6.56
N VAL A 91 11.28 15.40 -7.50
CA VAL A 91 10.63 14.29 -8.21
C VAL A 91 10.27 13.17 -7.25
N PHE A 92 11.19 12.78 -6.36
CA PHE A 92 10.94 11.78 -5.34
C PHE A 92 9.82 12.22 -4.40
N TYR A 93 9.86 13.46 -3.92
CA TYR A 93 8.82 14.02 -3.06
C TYR A 93 7.44 13.96 -3.72
N VAL A 94 7.31 14.42 -4.98
CA VAL A 94 6.02 14.41 -5.70
C VAL A 94 5.53 12.98 -5.91
N LEU A 95 6.41 12.04 -6.26
CA LEU A 95 6.05 10.63 -6.43
C LEU A 95 5.60 10.00 -5.11
N LEU A 96 6.34 10.24 -4.02
CA LEU A 96 6.02 9.72 -2.69
C LEU A 96 4.70 10.29 -2.17
N ALA A 97 4.47 11.59 -2.33
CA ALA A 97 3.23 12.26 -1.98
C ALA A 97 2.04 11.68 -2.78
N SER A 98 2.22 11.54 -4.11
CA SER A 98 1.20 10.99 -5.00
C SER A 98 0.87 9.54 -4.66
N HIS A 99 1.90 8.72 -4.43
CA HIS A 99 1.75 7.34 -3.97
C HIS A 99 0.96 7.26 -2.67
N GLY A 100 1.30 8.08 -1.66
CA GLY A 100 0.61 8.09 -0.38
C GLY A 100 -0.86 8.51 -0.50
N VAL A 101 -1.17 9.55 -1.26
CA VAL A 101 -2.57 9.99 -1.47
C VAL A 101 -3.39 8.91 -2.18
N VAL A 102 -2.87 8.36 -3.29
CA VAL A 102 -3.55 7.29 -4.03
C VAL A 102 -3.72 6.05 -3.14
N GLY A 103 -2.68 5.69 -2.37
CA GLY A 103 -2.69 4.57 -1.44
C GLY A 103 -3.73 4.73 -0.32
N ILE A 104 -3.85 5.91 0.29
CA ILE A 104 -4.85 6.22 1.32
C ILE A 104 -6.26 6.03 0.74
N ILE A 105 -6.54 6.61 -0.44
CA ILE A 105 -7.84 6.47 -1.10
C ILE A 105 -8.12 4.99 -1.43
N ALA A 106 -7.13 4.26 -1.94
CA ALA A 106 -7.25 2.83 -2.26
C ALA A 106 -7.55 1.98 -1.02
N VAL A 107 -6.85 2.20 0.09
CA VAL A 107 -7.05 1.49 1.36
C VAL A 107 -8.43 1.77 1.92
N LEU A 108 -8.83 3.05 2.04
CA LEU A 108 -10.14 3.41 2.57
C LEU A 108 -11.28 2.80 1.74
N LEU A 109 -11.18 2.89 0.41
CA LEU A 109 -12.18 2.30 -0.49
C LEU A 109 -12.19 0.77 -0.40
N GLY A 110 -11.01 0.14 -0.34
CA GLY A 110 -10.86 -1.30 -0.19
C GLY A 110 -11.47 -1.83 1.11
N VAL A 111 -11.20 -1.16 2.23
CA VAL A 111 -11.80 -1.47 3.54
C VAL A 111 -13.32 -1.36 3.45
N PHE A 112 -13.84 -0.27 2.89
CA PHE A 112 -15.29 -0.09 2.73
C PHE A 112 -15.93 -1.20 1.88
N ILE A 113 -15.31 -1.58 0.76
CA ILE A 113 -15.77 -2.68 -0.10
C ILE A 113 -15.73 -4.00 0.66
N ALA A 114 -14.64 -4.31 1.38
CA ALA A 114 -14.51 -5.55 2.15
C ALA A 114 -15.56 -5.63 3.26
N LEU A 115 -15.79 -4.54 4.00
CA LEU A 115 -16.86 -4.47 5.01
C LEU A 115 -18.24 -4.71 4.37
N ARG A 116 -18.51 -4.09 3.21
CA ARG A 116 -19.77 -4.29 2.48
C ARG A 116 -19.93 -5.75 2.03
N ALA A 117 -18.88 -6.34 1.47
CA ALA A 117 -18.87 -7.72 0.99
C ALA A 117 -19.18 -8.74 2.11
N ASN A 118 -18.83 -8.38 3.34
CA ASN A 118 -19.07 -9.18 4.55
C ASN A 118 -20.32 -8.74 5.34
N GLY A 119 -21.18 -7.90 4.76
CA GLY A 119 -22.45 -7.51 5.37
C GLY A 119 -22.35 -6.53 6.55
N LEU A 120 -21.19 -5.91 6.76
CA LEU A 120 -20.91 -5.03 7.90
C LEU A 120 -21.25 -3.55 7.62
N VAL A 121 -21.61 -3.20 6.38
CA VAL A 121 -21.97 -1.82 5.99
C VAL A 121 -23.48 -1.59 6.10
N PRO A 122 -23.93 -0.56 6.86
CA PRO A 122 -25.35 -0.19 6.96
C PRO A 122 -25.99 0.06 5.59
N LYS A 123 -27.26 -0.35 5.43
CA LYS A 123 -28.00 -0.22 4.15
C LYS A 123 -27.99 1.21 3.57
N ARG A 124 -27.97 2.24 4.43
CA ARG A 124 -27.97 3.66 4.03
C ARG A 124 -26.70 4.10 3.29
N LEU A 125 -25.59 3.40 3.48
CA LEU A 125 -24.30 3.70 2.83
C LEU A 125 -24.04 2.80 1.61
N GLN A 126 -24.95 1.85 1.32
CA GLN A 126 -24.80 0.98 0.18
C GLN A 126 -25.12 1.71 -1.11
N PHE A 127 -24.36 1.41 -2.16
CA PHE A 127 -24.48 2.03 -3.46
C PHE A 127 -24.84 0.98 -4.53
N ASN A 128 -25.56 1.40 -5.56
CA ASN A 128 -26.12 0.47 -6.55
C ASN A 128 -25.05 -0.12 -7.48
N ASN A 129 -24.02 0.67 -7.84
CA ASN A 129 -23.01 0.27 -8.83
C ASN A 129 -21.80 -0.48 -8.22
N TYR A 130 -22.06 -1.58 -7.50
CA TYR A 130 -21.03 -2.35 -6.79
C TYR A 130 -19.83 -2.75 -7.67
N LYS A 131 -20.12 -3.26 -8.86
CA LYS A 131 -19.11 -3.74 -9.81
C LYS A 131 -18.17 -2.64 -10.31
N LEU A 132 -18.69 -1.44 -10.56
CA LEU A 132 -17.87 -0.33 -11.03
C LEU A 132 -16.89 0.11 -9.93
N VAL A 133 -17.38 0.27 -8.70
CA VAL A 133 -16.56 0.69 -7.57
C VAL A 133 -15.47 -0.34 -7.25
N MET A 134 -15.77 -1.64 -7.33
CA MET A 134 -14.75 -2.69 -7.21
C MET A 134 -13.64 -2.56 -8.26
N ARG A 135 -14.00 -2.29 -9.52
CA ARG A 135 -13.01 -2.11 -10.61
C ARG A 135 -12.16 -0.85 -10.39
N CYS A 136 -12.79 0.25 -9.99
CA CYS A 136 -12.06 1.48 -9.64
C CYS A 136 -11.11 1.26 -8.46
N SER A 137 -11.54 0.56 -7.42
CA SER A 137 -10.69 0.21 -6.28
C SER A 137 -9.50 -0.64 -6.67
N TYR A 138 -9.71 -1.68 -7.50
CA TYR A 138 -8.61 -2.47 -8.05
C TYR A 138 -7.64 -1.60 -8.85
N GLY A 139 -8.15 -0.73 -9.72
CA GLY A 139 -7.33 0.21 -10.50
C GLY A 139 -6.50 1.14 -9.61
N LEU A 140 -7.08 1.68 -8.53
CA LEU A 140 -6.37 2.51 -7.55
C LEU A 140 -5.26 1.73 -6.84
N TYR A 141 -5.51 0.48 -6.44
CA TYR A 141 -4.48 -0.37 -5.84
C TYR A 141 -3.32 -0.65 -6.81
N MET A 142 -3.62 -0.98 -8.06
CA MET A 142 -2.56 -1.20 -9.06
C MET A 142 -1.77 0.08 -9.34
N LEU A 143 -2.44 1.23 -9.41
CA LEU A 143 -1.78 2.52 -9.55
C LEU A 143 -0.88 2.83 -8.35
N ALA A 144 -1.35 2.60 -7.13
CA ALA A 144 -0.54 2.75 -5.92
C ALA A 144 0.71 1.87 -5.96
N VAL A 145 0.58 0.61 -6.39
CA VAL A 145 1.72 -0.32 -6.54
C VAL A 145 2.72 0.21 -7.57
N VAL A 146 2.27 0.64 -8.74
CA VAL A 146 3.16 1.21 -9.77
C VAL A 146 3.91 2.43 -9.24
N LEU A 147 3.20 3.36 -8.60
CA LEU A 147 3.82 4.53 -7.99
C LEU A 147 4.81 4.15 -6.88
N GLY A 148 4.47 3.15 -6.04
CA GLY A 148 5.33 2.69 -4.95
C GLY A 148 6.60 2.03 -5.46
N VAL A 149 6.51 1.25 -6.54
CA VAL A 149 7.70 0.70 -7.21
C VAL A 149 8.57 1.83 -7.74
N TRP A 150 7.95 2.85 -8.34
CA TRP A 150 8.69 4.00 -8.85
C TRP A 150 9.40 4.76 -7.73
N VAL A 151 8.71 5.06 -6.62
CA VAL A 151 9.28 5.67 -5.40
C VAL A 151 10.50 4.89 -4.93
N TYR A 152 10.40 3.55 -4.84
CA TYR A 152 11.50 2.70 -4.42
C TYR A 152 12.71 2.79 -5.36
N VAL A 153 12.49 2.86 -6.68
CA VAL A 153 13.57 2.93 -7.68
C VAL A 153 14.30 4.27 -7.68
N VAL A 154 13.61 5.38 -7.42
CA VAL A 154 14.18 6.74 -7.51
C VAL A 154 14.52 7.36 -6.17
N MET A 155 14.42 6.61 -5.08
CA MET A 155 14.69 7.07 -3.72
C MET A 155 16.11 7.70 -3.61
N PRO A 156 16.26 8.95 -3.12
CA PRO A 156 17.52 9.70 -3.17
C PRO A 156 18.64 9.14 -2.28
N ASP A 157 18.28 8.49 -1.17
CA ASP A 157 19.25 8.01 -0.20
C ASP A 157 19.33 6.49 -0.27
N ARG A 158 20.17 6.00 -1.19
CA ARG A 158 20.78 4.68 -1.02
C ARG A 158 21.66 4.82 0.20
N VAL A 159 21.42 4.07 1.28
CA VAL A 159 22.23 4.08 2.51
C VAL A 159 23.68 4.33 2.12
N ALA A 160 24.14 5.57 2.29
CA ALA A 160 25.44 5.97 1.82
C ALA A 160 26.44 5.21 2.70
N ALA A 161 27.24 4.36 2.05
CA ALA A 161 28.36 3.61 2.60
C ALA A 161 28.02 2.54 3.65
N ALA A 162 28.31 1.30 3.28
CA ALA A 162 29.46 0.66 3.91
C ALA A 162 30.60 0.67 2.88
#